data_AF-A0A962B4V7-F1
#
_entry.id   AF-A0A962B4V7-F1
#
_cell.length_a   1.000
_cell.length_b   1.000
_cell.length_c   1.000
_cell.angle_alpha   90.00
_cell.angle_beta   90.00
_cell.angle_gamma   90.00
#
_symmetry.space_group_name_H-M   'P 1'
#
loop_
_entity.id
_entity.type
_entity.pdbx_description
1 polymer ?
#
loop_
_entity_poly.entity_id
_entity_poly.type
_entity_poly.pdbx_seq_one_letter_code
_entity_poly.pdbx_strand_id
1 'polypeptide(L)'
;MKTLAVLLAIIAAGKFGYQEYLYRAAAEEAIVAAYRSHAIESCDRAAKAAQTPLALSQPSRIALRIGRRREDVMIWQVDHAGWHDRYRAAYLELSFGHTTRVACEYDLRTSIAALRRT
;
A
#
# COMPACT_ATOMS: atom_id res chain seq x y z
N MET A 1 -3.73 44.18 13.04
CA MET A 1 -3.99 43.11 14.04
C MET A 1 -4.67 41.90 13.41
N LYS A 2 -5.93 42.01 12.91
CA LYS A 2 -6.66 40.86 12.34
C LYS A 2 -5.96 40.20 11.14
N THR A 3 -5.43 40.98 10.19
CA THR A 3 -4.69 40.46 9.03
C THR A 3 -3.43 39.70 9.42
N LEU A 4 -2.67 40.24 10.38
CA LEU A 4 -1.46 39.61 10.90
C LEU A 4 -1.78 38.29 11.62
N ALA A 5 -2.85 38.27 12.41
CA ALA A 5 -3.33 37.05 13.07
C ALA A 5 -3.76 35.97 12.06
N VAL A 6 -4.47 36.36 10.99
CA VAL A 6 -4.86 35.43 9.92
C VAL A 6 -3.63 34.90 9.17
N LEU A 7 -2.66 35.75 8.86
CA LEU A 7 -1.43 35.33 8.19
C LEU A 7 -0.65 34.31 9.05
N LEU A 8 -0.51 34.58 10.35
CA LEU A 8 0.15 33.66 11.29
C LEU A 8 -0.59 32.32 11.39
N ALA A 9 -1.93 32.33 11.40
CA ALA A 9 -2.73 31.11 11.42
C ALA A 9 -2.51 30.26 10.17
N ILE A 10 -2.46 30.87 8.98
CA ILE A 10 -2.20 30.17 7.72
C ILE A 10 -0.80 29.53 7.73
N ILE A 11 0.22 30.27 8.16
CA ILE A 11 1.59 29.76 8.23
C ILE A 11 1.68 28.59 9.22
N ALA A 12 1.04 28.71 10.38
CA ALA A 12 1.01 27.64 11.38
C ALA A 12 0.32 26.37 10.84
N ALA A 13 -0.84 26.51 10.19
CA ALA A 13 -1.55 25.41 9.56
C ALA A 13 -0.72 24.78 8.43
N GLY A 14 -0.05 25.59 7.60
CA GLY A 14 0.84 25.13 6.54
C GLY A 14 2.02 24.33 7.08
N LYS A 15 2.66 24.79 8.17
CA LYS A 15 3.76 24.08 8.83
C LYS A 15 3.30 22.73 9.37
N PHE A 16 2.18 22.71 10.09
CA PHE A 16 1.63 21.48 10.65
C PHE A 16 1.28 20.47 9.56
N GLY A 17 0.62 20.92 8.49
CA GLY A 17 0.31 20.07 7.34
C GLY A 17 1.56 19.51 6.65
N TYR A 18 2.61 20.33 6.51
CA TYR A 18 3.87 19.89 5.91
C TYR A 18 4.60 18.85 6.77
N GLN A 19 4.60 19.01 8.10
CA GLN A 19 5.20 18.04 9.02
C GLN A 19 4.48 16.69 8.98
N GLU A 20 3.14 16.70 8.99
CA GLU A 20 2.35 15.48 8.88
C GLU A 20 2.58 14.78 7.53
N TYR A 21 2.67 15.55 6.43
CA TYR A 21 2.99 15.02 5.12
C TYR A 21 4.36 14.32 5.09
N LEU A 22 5.40 14.98 5.60
CA LEU A 22 6.74 14.41 5.66
C LEU A 22 6.80 13.15 6.53
N TYR A 23 6.09 13.16 7.67
CA TYR A 23 6.02 12.00 8.55
C TYR A 23 5.39 10.80 7.84
N ARG A 24 4.27 11.01 7.13
CA ARG A 24 3.60 9.94 6.37
C ARG A 24 4.43 9.42 5.22
N ALA A 25 5.10 10.30 4.48
CA ALA A 25 5.98 9.90 3.39
C ALA A 25 7.17 9.07 3.90
N ALA A 26 7.83 9.52 4.98
CA ALA A 26 8.93 8.79 5.61
C ALA A 26 8.46 7.44 6.19
N ALA A 27 7.27 7.39 6.78
CA ALA A 27 6.69 6.15 7.29
C ALA A 27 6.40 5.14 6.16
N GLU A 28 5.85 5.60 5.02
CA GLU A 28 5.63 4.75 3.86
C GLU A 28 6.96 4.15 3.36
N GLU A 29 7.99 4.97 3.19
CA GLU A 29 9.32 4.50 2.76
C GLU A 29 9.93 3.50 3.75
N ALA A 30 9.82 3.77 5.05
CA ALA A 30 10.32 2.87 6.09
C ALA A 30 9.60 1.51 6.08
N ILE A 31 8.26 1.50 5.93
CA ILE A 31 7.48 0.26 5.83
C ILE A 31 7.86 -0.51 4.57
N VAL A 32 7.93 0.16 3.42
CA VAL A 32 8.32 -0.48 2.17
C VAL A 32 9.73 -1.07 2.30
N ALA A 33 10.68 -0.31 2.85
CA ALA A 33 12.05 -0.79 3.06
C ALA A 33 12.12 -2.02 3.98
N ALA A 34 11.35 -2.02 5.08
CA ALA A 34 11.33 -3.11 6.05
C ALA A 34 10.74 -4.41 5.48
N TYR A 35 9.67 -4.31 4.68
CA TYR A 35 8.93 -5.48 4.19
C TYR A 35 9.28 -5.90 2.77
N ARG A 36 10.10 -5.13 2.04
CA ARG A 36 10.43 -5.38 0.63
C ARG A 36 10.95 -6.80 0.39
N SER A 37 11.92 -7.25 1.18
CA SER A 37 12.53 -8.57 1.02
C SER A 37 11.50 -9.69 1.24
N HIS A 38 10.77 -9.62 2.34
CA HIS A 38 9.72 -10.58 2.69
C HIS A 38 8.59 -10.62 1.66
N ALA A 39 8.20 -9.46 1.13
CA ALA A 39 7.16 -9.36 0.12
C ALA A 39 7.61 -10.02 -1.19
N ILE A 40 8.83 -9.75 -1.66
CA ILE A 40 9.39 -10.38 -2.87
C ILE A 40 9.45 -11.90 -2.71
N GLU A 41 9.95 -12.38 -1.56
CA GLU A 41 10.05 -13.81 -1.27
C GLU A 41 8.68 -14.49 -1.24
N SER A 42 7.69 -13.87 -0.60
CA SER A 42 6.33 -14.40 -0.53
C SER A 42 5.66 -14.42 -1.92
N CYS A 43 5.88 -13.38 -2.73
CA CYS A 43 5.40 -13.33 -4.11
C CYS A 43 6.05 -14.39 -5.00
N ASP A 44 7.35 -14.65 -4.85
CA ASP A 44 8.05 -15.72 -5.57
C ASP A 44 7.49 -17.11 -5.19
N ARG A 45 7.22 -17.35 -3.90
CA ARG A 45 6.52 -18.57 -3.46
C ARG A 45 5.13 -18.69 -4.08
N ALA A 46 4.35 -17.61 -4.11
CA ALA A 46 3.02 -17.59 -4.71
C ALA A 46 3.06 -17.87 -6.23
N ALA A 47 4.06 -17.34 -6.94
CA ALA A 47 4.26 -17.62 -8.37
C ALA A 47 4.64 -19.06 -8.66
N LYS A 48 5.54 -19.64 -7.86
CA LYS A 48 5.89 -21.05 -7.94
C LYS A 48 4.68 -21.94 -7.69
N ALA A 49 3.87 -21.63 -6.66
CA ALA A 49 2.63 -22.35 -6.38
C ALA A 49 1.61 -22.24 -7.53
N ALA A 50 1.53 -21.07 -8.17
CA ALA A 50 0.66 -20.82 -9.32
C ALA A 50 1.27 -21.28 -10.67
N GLN A 51 2.40 -22.00 -10.66
CA GLN A 51 3.14 -22.47 -11.85
C GLN A 51 3.34 -21.38 -12.92
N THR A 52 3.50 -20.13 -12.47
CA THR A 52 3.63 -18.99 -13.36
C THR A 52 5.11 -18.78 -13.68
N PRO A 53 5.55 -18.82 -14.96
CA PRO A 53 6.96 -18.80 -15.34
C PRO A 53 7.63 -17.41 -15.19
N LEU A 54 7.16 -16.55 -14.30
CA LEU A 54 7.74 -15.23 -14.05
C LEU A 54 8.80 -15.32 -12.95
N ALA A 55 10.03 -14.91 -13.27
CA ALA A 55 11.04 -14.61 -12.25
C ALA A 55 10.69 -13.29 -11.57
N LEU A 56 10.01 -13.35 -10.42
CA LEU A 56 9.58 -12.18 -9.64
C LEU A 56 10.71 -11.60 -8.76
N SER A 57 11.95 -11.61 -9.25
CA SER A 57 13.12 -11.22 -8.48
C SER A 57 13.26 -9.70 -8.31
N GLN A 58 12.73 -8.91 -9.25
CA GLN A 58 12.81 -7.46 -9.21
C GLN A 58 11.46 -6.81 -9.59
N PRO A 59 10.73 -6.25 -8.61
CA PRO A 59 9.54 -5.47 -8.92
C PRO A 59 9.94 -4.14 -9.57
N SER A 60 9.19 -3.73 -10.60
CA SER A 60 9.34 -2.42 -11.24
C SER A 60 8.78 -1.28 -10.38
N ARG A 61 7.80 -1.61 -9.52
CA ARG A 61 7.21 -0.68 -8.55
C ARG A 61 6.75 -1.44 -7.31
N ILE A 62 6.95 -0.84 -6.15
CA ILE A 62 6.34 -1.28 -4.88
C ILE A 62 5.58 -0.07 -4.33
N ALA A 63 4.31 -0.27 -3.97
CA ALA A 63 3.49 0.79 -3.38
C ALA A 63 2.78 0.26 -2.13
N LEU A 64 2.80 1.03 -1.06
CA LEU A 64 1.95 0.77 0.11
C LEU A 64 0.52 1.21 -0.21
N ARG A 65 -0.44 0.32 0.03
CA ARG A 65 -1.85 0.56 -0.22
C ARG A 65 -2.65 0.21 1.02
N ILE A 66 -3.77 0.92 1.19
CA ILE A 66 -4.75 0.65 2.24
C ILE A 66 -6.08 0.34 1.56
N GLY A 67 -6.67 -0.80 1.93
CA GLY A 67 -7.97 -1.25 1.48
C GLY A 67 -7.95 -1.99 0.14
N ARG A 68 -8.44 -3.22 0.13
CA ARG A 68 -8.49 -4.07 -1.06
C ARG A 68 -9.72 -3.74 -1.89
N ARG A 69 -9.52 -3.19 -3.10
CA ARG A 69 -10.61 -2.84 -4.03
C ARG A 69 -11.41 -4.00 -4.60
N ARG A 70 -11.04 -5.25 -4.31
CA ARG A 70 -11.71 -6.46 -4.81
C ARG A 70 -12.83 -6.96 -3.92
N GLU A 71 -12.79 -6.63 -2.63
CA GLU A 71 -13.86 -6.99 -1.72
C GLU A 71 -15.14 -6.26 -2.14
N ASP A 72 -16.24 -6.95 -2.39
CA ASP A 72 -17.49 -6.30 -2.77
C ASP A 72 -18.27 -5.89 -1.51
N VAL A 73 -17.70 -4.92 -0.80
CA VAL A 73 -18.25 -4.40 0.45
C VAL A 73 -18.43 -2.90 0.32
N MET A 74 -19.65 -2.46 0.63
CA MET A 74 -20.02 -1.06 0.62
C MET A 74 -19.68 -0.39 1.95
N ILE A 75 -19.48 0.93 1.93
CA ILE A 75 -18.97 1.68 3.09
C ILE A 75 -19.90 1.60 4.31
N TRP A 76 -21.21 1.47 4.09
CA TRP A 76 -22.23 1.38 5.13
C TRP A 76 -22.39 -0.02 5.74
N GLN A 77 -21.80 -1.06 5.14
CA GLN A 77 -21.87 -2.43 5.65
C GLN A 77 -20.78 -2.68 6.71
N VAL A 78 -20.77 -1.86 7.77
CA VAL A 78 -19.70 -1.84 8.79
C VAL A 78 -19.51 -3.16 9.54
N ASP A 79 -20.57 -3.96 9.67
CA ASP A 79 -20.55 -5.27 10.33
C ASP A 79 -20.18 -6.43 9.37
N HIS A 80 -19.91 -6.14 8.09
CA HIS A 80 -19.56 -7.18 7.13
C HIS A 80 -18.14 -7.70 7.39
N ALA A 81 -17.95 -9.03 7.34
CA ALA A 81 -16.67 -9.67 7.63
C ALA A 81 -15.50 -9.11 6.79
N GLY A 82 -15.75 -8.82 5.51
CA GLY A 82 -14.77 -8.23 4.58
C GLY A 82 -14.56 -6.72 4.71
N TRP A 83 -15.28 -6.01 5.61
CA TRP A 83 -15.20 -4.55 5.70
C TRP A 83 -13.79 -4.08 6.11
N HIS A 84 -13.16 -4.80 7.05
CA HIS A 84 -11.79 -4.51 7.45
C HIS A 84 -10.82 -4.66 6.28
N ASP A 85 -10.95 -5.72 5.48
CA ASP A 85 -10.03 -5.98 4.37
C ASP A 85 -10.26 -5.01 3.19
N ARG A 86 -11.51 -4.60 2.98
CA ARG A 86 -11.89 -3.56 1.99
C ARG A 86 -11.30 -2.19 2.29
N TYR A 87 -11.31 -1.74 3.55
CA TYR A 87 -11.06 -0.33 3.89
C TYR A 87 -9.88 -0.06 4.83
N ARG A 88 -9.40 -1.07 5.57
CA ARG A 88 -8.37 -0.89 6.61
C ARG A 88 -7.13 -1.74 6.43
N ALA A 89 -7.20 -2.87 5.72
CA ALA A 89 -6.05 -3.73 5.52
C ALA A 89 -4.95 -3.00 4.73
N ALA A 90 -3.76 -2.89 5.33
CA ALA A 90 -2.57 -2.42 4.64
C ALA A 90 -1.94 -3.59 3.88
N TYR A 91 -1.54 -3.35 2.64
CA TYR A 91 -0.84 -4.32 1.82
C TYR A 91 0.17 -3.63 0.90
N LEU A 92 1.21 -4.37 0.51
CA LEU A 92 2.15 -3.93 -0.52
C LEU A 92 1.69 -4.45 -1.88
N GLU A 93 1.58 -3.55 -2.86
CA GLU A 93 1.35 -3.89 -4.24
C GLU A 93 2.68 -3.86 -5.00
N LEU A 94 3.16 -5.03 -5.41
CA LEU A 94 4.38 -5.20 -6.19
C LEU A 94 3.98 -5.40 -7.64
N SER A 95 4.42 -4.52 -8.53
CA SER A 95 4.21 -4.65 -9.97
C SER A 95 5.44 -5.24 -10.65
N PHE A 96 5.24 -6.19 -11.55
CA PHE A 96 6.28 -6.86 -12.30
C PHE A 96 5.99 -6.77 -13.80
N GLY A 97 7.04 -6.58 -14.59
CA GLY A 97 6.98 -6.63 -16.05
C GLY A 97 6.68 -5.28 -16.74
N HIS A 98 7.24 -5.16 -17.95
CA HIS A 98 6.89 -4.14 -18.94
C HIS A 98 5.89 -4.68 -19.99
N THR A 99 5.83 -6.00 -20.20
CA THR A 99 5.10 -6.67 -21.29
C THR A 99 3.87 -7.46 -20.83
N THR A 100 3.91 -8.10 -19.66
CA THR A 100 2.73 -8.66 -18.98
C THR A 100 2.65 -8.01 -17.62
N ARG A 101 1.57 -7.26 -17.36
CA ARG A 101 1.39 -6.61 -16.06
C ARG A 101 0.91 -7.70 -15.09
N VAL A 102 1.80 -8.13 -14.21
CA VAL A 102 1.44 -8.98 -13.09
C VAL A 102 1.66 -8.16 -11.83
N ALA A 103 0.63 -8.05 -11.01
CA ALA A 103 0.73 -7.45 -9.70
C ALA A 103 0.69 -8.55 -8.64
N CYS A 104 1.50 -8.42 -7.59
CA CYS A 104 1.42 -9.25 -6.40
C CYS A 104 0.98 -8.38 -5.24
N GLU A 105 0.00 -8.86 -4.49
CA GLU A 105 -0.51 -8.19 -3.30
C GLU A 105 -0.01 -8.95 -2.07
N TYR A 106 0.86 -8.32 -1.30
CA TYR A 106 1.42 -8.86 -0.06
C TYR A 106 0.75 -8.23 1.16
N ASP A 107 0.07 -9.04 1.97
CA ASP A 107 -0.59 -8.60 3.19
C ASP A 107 0.42 -8.42 4.33
N LEU A 108 0.47 -7.20 4.89
CA LEU A 108 1.39 -6.88 6.00
C LEU A 108 1.01 -7.56 7.32
N ARG A 109 -0.25 -7.93 7.51
CA ARG A 109 -0.76 -8.54 8.75
C ARG A 109 -0.59 -10.07 8.73
N THR A 110 -0.93 -10.70 7.60
CA THR A 110 -0.89 -12.17 7.50
C THR A 110 0.40 -12.70 6.89
N SER A 111 1.26 -11.84 6.32
CA SER A 111 2.47 -12.21 5.58
C SER A 111 2.21 -13.10 4.34
N ILE A 112 0.97 -13.12 3.85
CA ILE A 112 0.55 -13.91 2.69
C ILE A 112 0.60 -13.02 1.44
N ALA A 113 1.09 -13.59 0.33
CA ALA A 113 1.07 -12.97 -0.99
C ALA A 113 0.04 -13.63 -1.90
N ALA A 114 -0.65 -12.82 -2.72
CA ALA A 114 -1.57 -13.27 -3.75
C ALA A 114 -1.22 -12.63 -5.10
N LEU A 115 -1.17 -13.44 -6.15
CA LEU A 115 -0.95 -12.95 -7.51
C LEU A 115 -2.23 -12.41 -8.14
N ARG A 116 -2.07 -11.33 -8.89
CA ARG A 116 -3.08 -10.72 -9.75
C ARG A 116 -2.48 -10.55 -11.15
N ARG A 117 -3.21 -11.00 -12.17
CA ARG A 117 -2.96 -10.56 -13.55
C ARG A 117 -3.70 -9.24 -13.79
N THR A 118 -3.01 -8.24 -14.33
CA THR A 118 -3.57 -6.93 -14.70
C THR A 118 -3.58 -6.72 -16.20
#